data_AF-A0A975ZCC5-F1
#
_entry.id   AF-A0A975ZCC5-F1
#
_cell.length_a   1.000
_cell.length_b   1.000
_cell.length_c   1.000
_cell.angle_alpha   90.00
_cell.angle_beta   90.00
_cell.angle_gamma   90.00
#
_symmetry.space_group_name_H-M   'P 1'
#
loop_
_entity.id
_entity.type
_entity.pdbx_description
1 polymer ?
#
loop_
_entity_poly.entity_id
_entity_poly.type
_entity_poly.pdbx_seq_one_letter_code
_entity_poly.pdbx_strand_id
1 'polypeptide(L)' 'MRINLAIDDTLLQAAMKAGPFSSVQDAVDAGLRLLVRRAAYGEILSLRGKLPWDDVPKGAHGRVARRRVKD' A
#
# COMPACT_ATOMS: atom_id res chain seq x y z
N MET A 1 -11.75 -10.15 18.26
CA MET A 1 -11.44 -9.40 19.50
C MET A 1 -12.20 -8.09 19.46
N ARG A 2 -12.83 -7.69 20.56
CA ARG A 2 -13.52 -6.38 20.64
C ARG A 2 -12.65 -5.43 21.43
N ILE A 3 -12.48 -4.21 20.92
CA ILE A 3 -11.66 -3.17 21.52
C ILE A 3 -12.45 -1.86 21.54
N ASN A 4 -12.20 -1.03 22.55
CA ASN A 4 -12.73 0.33 22.63
C ASN A 4 -11.64 1.29 22.15
N LEU A 5 -11.92 2.06 21.10
CA LEU A 5 -11.02 3.09 20.60
C LEU A 5 -11.80 4.33 20.16
N ALA A 6 -11.16 5.50 20.24
CA ALA A 6 -11.68 6.72 19.64
C ALA A 6 -11.33 6.75 18.14
N ILE A 7 -12.30 7.05 17.29
CA ILE A 7 -12.15 7.17 15.84
C ILE A 7 -12.70 8.54 15.44
N ASP A 8 -12.04 9.22 14.50
CA ASP A 8 -12.58 10.44 13.91
C ASP A 8 -13.85 10.13 13.09
N ASP A 9 -14.94 10.83 13.40
CA ASP A 9 -16.25 10.57 12.79
C ASP A 9 -16.26 10.87 11.29
N THR A 10 -15.51 11.89 10.85
CA THR A 10 -15.47 12.27 9.43
C THR A 10 -14.74 11.21 8.62
N LEU A 11 -13.65 10.67 9.17
CA LEU A 11 -12.91 9.56 8.58
C LEU A 11 -13.77 8.29 8.52
N LEU A 12 -14.48 7.97 9.61
CA LEU A 12 -15.35 6.80 9.64
C LEU A 12 -16.48 6.93 8.61
N GLN A 13 -17.13 8.09 8.50
CA GLN A 13 -18.15 8.32 7.48
C GLN A 13 -17.60 8.20 6.06
N ALA A 14 -16.40 8.74 5.81
CA ALA A 14 -15.75 8.61 4.51
C ALA A 14 -15.47 7.14 4.19
N ALA A 15 -14.97 6.36 5.16
CA ALA A 15 -14.71 4.93 5.00
C ALA A 15 -16.00 4.15 4.70
N MET A 16 -17.08 4.40 5.47
CA MET A 16 -18.38 3.76 5.26
C MET A 16 -18.98 4.06 3.87
N LYS A 17 -18.73 5.25 3.31
CA LYS A 17 -19.17 5.63 1.96
C LYS A 17 -18.29 5.07 0.84
N ALA A 18 -17.03 4.78 1.13
CA ALA A 18 -16.05 4.36 0.13
C ALA A 18 -16.20 2.89 -0.32
N GLY A 19 -16.91 2.07 0.45
CA GLY A 19 -17.07 0.64 0.17
C GLY A 19 -18.43 0.10 0.62
N PRO A 20 -18.72 -1.18 0.34
CA PRO A 20 -19.97 -1.83 0.72
C PRO A 20 -19.95 -2.28 2.19
N PHE A 21 -19.70 -1.35 3.12
CA PHE A 21 -19.64 -1.66 4.56
C PHE A 21 -21.00 -1.47 5.22
N SER A 22 -21.48 -2.49 5.92
CA SER A 22 -22.71 -2.45 6.70
C SER A 22 -22.47 -2.10 8.17
N SER A 23 -21.24 -2.25 8.67
CA SER A 23 -20.86 -1.91 10.04
C SER A 23 -19.49 -1.22 10.13
N VAL A 24 -19.29 -0.50 11.24
CA VAL A 24 -17.99 0.12 11.59
C VAL A 24 -16.89 -0.93 11.65
N GLN A 25 -17.19 -2.10 12.19
CA GLN A 25 -16.22 -3.18 12.32
C GLN A 25 -15.74 -3.66 10.95
N ASP A 26 -16.64 -3.77 9.96
CA ASP A 26 -16.28 -4.23 8.62
C ASP A 26 -15.37 -3.22 7.91
N ALA A 27 -15.69 -1.92 8.04
CA ALA A 27 -14.85 -0.86 7.48
C ALA A 27 -13.45 -0.84 8.12
N VAL A 28 -13.37 -1.02 9.45
CA VAL A 28 -12.10 -1.08 10.17
C VAL A 28 -11.31 -2.33 9.78
N ASP A 29 -11.93 -3.52 9.69
CA ASP A 29 -11.24 -4.75 9.28
C ASP A 29 -10.70 -4.64 7.85
N ALA A 30 -11.48 -4.06 6.94
CA ALA A 30 -11.05 -3.79 5.57
C ALA A 30 -9.85 -2.82 5.53
N GLY A 31 -9.87 -1.76 6.35
CA GLY A 31 -8.74 -0.83 6.49
C GLY A 31 -7.47 -1.51 7.01
N LEU A 32 -7.59 -2.36 8.03
CA LEU A 32 -6.46 -3.11 8.59
C LEU A 32 -5.85 -4.08 7.56
N ARG A 33 -6.70 -4.80 6.81
CA ARG A 33 -6.25 -5.68 5.72
C ARG A 33 -5.52 -4.90 4.62
N LEU A 34 -6.00 -3.70 4.29
CA LEU A 34 -5.35 -2.83 3.32
C LEU A 34 -3.95 -2.41 3.79
N LEU A 35 -3.77 -2.09 5.08
CA LEU A 35 -2.46 -1.76 5.63
C LEU A 35 -1.47 -2.92 5.53
N VAL A 36 -1.91 -4.14 5.88
CA VAL A 36 -1.08 -5.36 5.72
C VAL A 36 -0.70 -5.57 4.26
N ARG A 37 -1.66 -5.45 3.33
CA ARG A 37 -1.41 -5.59 1.90
C ARG A 37 -0.43 -4.53 1.39
N ARG A 38 -0.56 -3.28 1.86
CA ARG A 38 0.33 -2.18 1.48
C ARG A 38 1.77 -2.42 1.95
N ALA A 39 1.96 -3.00 3.14
CA ALA A 39 3.29 -3.35 3.63
C ALA A 39 3.97 -4.38 2.71
N ALA A 40 3.26 -5.45 2.33
CA ALA A 40 3.75 -6.45 1.40
C ALA A 40 4.13 -5.85 0.02
N TYR A 41 3.34 -4.89 -0.47
CA TYR A 41 3.69 -4.16 -1.71
C TYR A 41 4.94 -3.30 -1.57
N GLY A 42 5.17 -2.70 -0.40
CA GLY A 42 6.41 -1.99 -0.10
C GLY A 42 7.63 -2.90 -0.23
N GLU A 43 7.54 -4.14 0.26
CA GLU A 43 8.61 -5.12 0.15
C GLU A 43 8.89 -5.48 -1.32
N ILE A 44 7.86 -5.75 -2.11
CA ILE A 44 8.00 -6.02 -3.55
C ILE A 44 8.64 -4.83 -4.27
N LEU A 45 8.18 -3.61 -4.01
CA LEU A 45 8.75 -2.40 -4.61
C LEU A 45 10.21 -2.18 -4.19
N SER A 46 10.60 -2.61 -2.98
CA SER A 46 11.97 -2.55 -2.51
C SER A 46 12.94 -3.44 -3.29
N LEU A 47 12.43 -4.48 -3.97
CA LEU A 47 13.18 -5.39 -4.84
C LEU A 47 13.37 -4.83 -6.26
N ARG A 48 12.73 -3.71 -6.60
CA ARG A 48 12.85 -3.07 -7.91
C ARG A 48 14.32 -2.76 -8.22
N GLY A 49 14.82 -3.33 -9.32
CA GLY A 49 16.19 -3.14 -9.79
C GLY A 49 17.25 -3.94 -9.01
N LYS A 50 16.84 -4.79 -8.05
CA LYS A 50 17.76 -5.67 -7.29
C LYS A 50 17.69 -7.12 -7.73
N LEU A 51 16.60 -7.53 -8.39
CA LEU A 51 16.42 -8.90 -8.87
C LEU A 51 17.16 -9.10 -10.19
N PRO A 52 18.12 -10.05 -10.26
CA PRO A 52 18.67 -10.49 -11.53
C PRO A 52 17.58 -11.25 -12.30
N TRP A 53 17.43 -10.95 -13.58
CA TRP A 53 16.55 -11.69 -14.49
C TRP A 53 17.46 -12.48 -15.44
N ASP A 54 17.19 -13.78 -15.59
CA ASP A 54 18.08 -14.70 -16.30
C ASP A 54 18.23 -14.38 -17.80
N ASP A 55 17.22 -13.74 -18.38
CA ASP A 55 17.15 -13.46 -19.83
C ASP A 55 17.57 -12.03 -20.20
N VAL A 56 18.15 -11.25 -19.28
CA VAL A 56 18.51 -9.85 -19.59
C VAL A 56 19.75 -9.82 -20.49
N PRO A 57 19.67 -9.21 -21.69
CA PRO A 57 20.83 -9.06 -22.55
C PRO A 57 21.94 -8.29 -21.83
N LYS A 58 23.16 -8.82 -21.87
CA LYS A 58 24.35 -8.15 -21.30
C LYS A 58 24.44 -6.72 -21.83
N GLY A 59 24.20 -5.73 -20.97
CA GLY A 59 24.24 -4.30 -21.30
C GLY A 59 22.95 -3.52 -21.08
N ALA A 60 21.81 -4.17 -20.79
CA ALA A 60 20.54 -3.48 -20.53
C ALA A 60 20.37 -2.96 -19.09
N HIS A 61 21.36 -3.13 -18.22
CA HIS A 61 21.31 -2.67 -16.84
C HIS A 61 21.65 -1.19 -16.73
N GLY A 62 20.61 -0.35 -16.78
CA GLY A 62 20.67 0.97 -16.15
C GLY A 62 20.37 2.13 -17.08
N ARG A 63 19.10 2.57 -17.07
CA ARG A 63 18.73 3.98 -17.16
C ARG A 63 17.41 4.23 -16.43
N VAL A 64 17.38 4.02 -15.11
CA VAL A 64 16.38 4.73 -14.30
C VAL A 64 17.04 6.00 -13.82
N ALA A 65 17.11 6.98 -14.72
CA ALA A 65 17.61 8.32 -14.40
C ALA A 65 16.77 8.86 -13.25
N ARG A 66 17.39 9.01 -12.07
CA ARG A 66 16.78 9.70 -10.94
C ARG A 66 16.60 11.16 -11.34
N ARG A 67 15.41 11.50 -11.82
CA ARG A 67 15.00 12.90 -11.88
C ARG A 67 14.76 13.33 -10.44
N ARG A 68 15.80 13.90 -9.82
CA ARG A 68 15.65 14.73 -8.63
C ARG A 68 14.74 15.88 -9.06
N VAL A 69 13.46 15.83 -8.67
CA VAL A 69 12.62 17.02 -8.70
C VAL A 69 13.12 17.86 -7.53
N LYS A 70 13.91 18.86 -7.86
CA LYS A 70 14.20 19.98 -6.96
C LYS A 70 13.03 20.93 -7.17
N ASP A 71 12.26 21.16 -6.11
CA ASP A 71 11.66 22.43 -5.69
C ASP A 71 10.79 22.19 -4.45
#